data_AF-A0A7X7R2P8-F1
#
_entry.id   AF-A0A7X7R2P8-F1
#
_cell.length_a   1.000
_cell.length_b   1.000
_cell.length_c   1.000
_cell.angle_alpha   90.00
_cell.angle_beta   90.00
_cell.angle_gamma   90.00
#
_symmetry.space_group_name_H-M   'P 1'
#
loop_
_entity.id
_entity.type
_entity.pdbx_description
1 polymer ?
#
loop_
_entity_poly.entity_id
_entity_poly.type
_entity_poly.pdbx_seq_one_letter_code
_entity_poly.pdbx_strand_id
1 'polypeptide(L)'
;MIKQGKGKLVVFLGIILAVSACKTRQVTQKPEPTTEPTKKEWIKTVLVEKDLSKANTVEANFYLGMTEVSQKEYETLMGFNPSGFIGENLPVENLTWYDAAMYCNKLSEKE
;
A
#
# COMPACT_ATOMS: atom_id res chain seq x y z
N MET A 1 -63.97 -31.19 -36.52
CA MET A 1 -64.63 -30.95 -35.21
C MET A 1 -63.60 -30.46 -34.20
N ILE A 2 -63.81 -29.28 -33.61
CA ILE A 2 -63.61 -28.91 -32.18
C ILE A 2 -62.29 -29.44 -31.52
N LYS A 3 -61.30 -28.63 -31.11
CA LYS A 3 -61.36 -27.66 -30.00
C LYS A 3 -60.03 -26.90 -29.86
N GLN A 4 -60.17 -25.65 -29.42
CA GLN A 4 -59.15 -24.68 -28.99
C GLN A 4 -58.34 -25.12 -27.75
N GLY A 5 -57.11 -24.59 -27.65
CA GLY A 5 -56.65 -23.91 -26.42
C GLY A 5 -55.86 -24.71 -25.37
N LYS A 6 -54.97 -23.96 -24.68
CA LYS A 6 -54.37 -24.22 -23.35
C LYS A 6 -52.97 -24.84 -23.26
N GLY A 7 -52.21 -24.96 -24.36
CA GLY A 7 -50.85 -25.53 -24.31
C GLY A 7 -49.69 -24.52 -24.24
N LYS A 8 -49.82 -23.33 -24.83
CA LYS A 8 -48.67 -22.43 -25.07
C LYS A 8 -48.40 -21.42 -23.95
N LEU A 9 -49.35 -21.19 -23.05
CA LEU A 9 -49.21 -20.17 -22.00
C LEU A 9 -48.45 -20.69 -20.76
N VAL A 10 -48.43 -22.00 -20.52
CA VAL A 10 -47.80 -22.59 -19.33
C VAL A 10 -46.29 -22.86 -19.55
N VAL A 11 -45.85 -23.03 -20.79
CA VAL A 11 -44.44 -23.29 -21.12
C VAL A 11 -43.55 -22.06 -20.89
N PHE A 12 -44.09 -20.85 -21.07
CA PHE A 12 -43.33 -19.60 -20.86
C PHE A 12 -43.16 -19.18 -19.40
N LEU A 13 -43.96 -19.73 -18.48
CA LEU A 13 -43.83 -19.47 -17.04
C LEU A 13 -42.79 -20.37 -16.34
N GLY A 14 -42.33 -21.44 -16.99
CA GLY A 14 -41.38 -22.40 -16.40
C GLY A 14 -39.90 -22.08 -16.63
N ILE A 15 -39.56 -21.22 -17.60
CA ILE A 15 -38.15 -20.98 -17.99
C ILE A 15 -37.52 -19.79 -17.22
N ILE A 16 -38.31 -18.98 -16.52
CA ILE A 16 -37.82 -17.83 -15.74
C ILE A 16 -37.16 -18.24 -14.39
N LEU A 17 -37.22 -19.52 -13.99
CA LEU A 17 -36.66 -19.99 -12.71
C LEU A 17 -35.28 -20.68 -12.79
N ALA A 18 -34.52 -20.54 -13.89
CA ALA A 18 -33.21 -21.20 -14.04
C ALA A 18 -31.98 -20.27 -14.17
N VAL A 19 -32.14 -18.94 -14.10
CA VAL A 19 -30.99 -18.00 -14.27
C VAL A 19 -30.36 -17.54 -12.95
N SER A 20 -30.88 -17.94 -11.78
CA SER A 20 -30.42 -17.42 -10.49
C SER A 20 -29.47 -18.36 -9.73
N ALA A 21 -28.40 -18.80 -10.39
CA ALA A 21 -27.27 -19.42 -9.71
C ALA A 21 -25.89 -19.07 -10.30
N CYS A 22 -25.78 -17.98 -11.08
CA CYS A 22 -24.51 -17.27 -11.18
C CYS A 22 -24.33 -16.48 -9.89
N LYS A 23 -23.71 -17.10 -8.89
CA LYS A 23 -23.19 -16.40 -7.72
C LYS A 23 -22.01 -15.55 -8.18
N THR A 24 -22.29 -14.39 -8.75
CA THR A 24 -21.29 -13.33 -8.90
C THR A 24 -20.70 -13.12 -7.52
N ARG A 25 -19.39 -13.35 -7.39
CA ARG A 25 -18.64 -12.95 -6.21
C ARG A 25 -18.82 -11.45 -6.11
N GLN A 26 -19.73 -11.01 -5.25
CA GLN A 26 -19.82 -9.63 -4.81
C GLN A 26 -18.47 -9.39 -4.11
N VAL A 27 -17.53 -8.79 -4.83
CA VAL A 27 -16.49 -8.00 -4.18
C VAL A 27 -17.29 -7.00 -3.38
N THR A 28 -17.30 -7.15 -2.06
CA THR A 28 -17.89 -6.17 -1.17
C THR A 28 -17.12 -4.88 -1.39
N GLN A 29 -17.61 -4.05 -2.31
CA GLN A 29 -17.22 -2.66 -2.40
C GLN A 29 -17.63 -2.06 -1.06
N LYS A 30 -16.64 -1.73 -0.23
CA LYS A 30 -16.82 -0.79 0.87
C LYS A 30 -17.52 0.44 0.26
N PRO A 31 -18.66 0.90 0.78
CA PRO A 31 -19.40 1.98 0.14
C PRO A 31 -18.49 3.19 -0.01
N GLU A 32 -18.34 3.64 -1.26
CA GLU A 32 -17.62 4.85 -1.61
C GLU A 32 -18.41 6.05 -1.07
N PRO A 33 -17.85 6.85 -0.14
CA PRO A 33 -18.58 7.97 0.44
C PRO A 33 -18.87 9.00 -0.65
N THR A 34 -20.15 9.12 -1.03
CA THR A 34 -20.63 9.93 -2.16
C THR A 34 -20.74 11.43 -1.84
N THR A 35 -19.98 11.91 -0.85
CA THR A 35 -19.87 13.32 -0.52
C THR A 35 -18.40 13.65 -0.32
N GLU A 36 -17.90 14.52 -1.19
CA GLU A 36 -16.59 15.16 -1.01
C GLU A 36 -16.56 15.76 0.40
N PRO A 37 -15.58 15.37 1.26
CA PRO A 37 -15.63 15.81 2.64
C PRO A 37 -15.56 17.33 2.68
N THR A 38 -16.42 17.94 3.47
CA THR A 38 -16.39 19.39 3.63
C THR A 38 -15.06 19.78 4.29
N LYS A 39 -14.49 20.95 4.00
CA LYS A 39 -13.22 21.45 4.59
C LYS A 39 -13.12 21.23 6.11
N LYS A 40 -14.24 21.25 6.83
CA LYS A 40 -14.33 21.01 8.28
C LYS A 40 -14.13 19.54 8.66
N GLU A 41 -14.49 18.58 7.80
CA GLU A 41 -14.20 17.15 7.96
C GLU A 41 -12.73 16.85 7.68
N TRP A 42 -12.13 17.43 6.63
CA TRP A 42 -10.68 17.34 6.41
C TRP A 42 -9.89 17.86 7.62
N ILE A 43 -10.33 18.99 8.19
CA ILE A 43 -9.70 19.56 9.38
C ILE A 43 -9.87 18.63 10.59
N LYS A 44 -11.00 17.93 10.75
CA LYS A 44 -11.16 16.96 11.85
C LYS A 44 -10.32 15.69 11.67
N THR A 45 -10.08 15.25 10.44
CA THR A 45 -9.22 14.09 10.16
C THR A 45 -7.73 14.43 10.26
N VAL A 46 -7.34 15.66 9.89
CA VAL A 46 -5.96 16.17 9.98
C VAL A 46 -5.62 16.69 11.38
N LEU A 47 -6.60 17.24 12.10
CA LEU A 47 -6.51 17.67 13.50
C LEU A 47 -7.26 16.72 14.44
N VAL A 48 -7.13 15.42 14.22
CA VAL A 48 -6.99 14.57 15.40
C VAL A 48 -5.67 15.05 15.98
N GLU A 49 -5.75 15.89 17.02
CA GLU A 49 -4.59 16.31 17.82
C GLU A 49 -3.82 15.04 18.14
N LYS A 50 -2.79 14.76 17.34
CA LYS A 50 -1.89 13.66 17.60
C LYS A 50 -1.19 14.12 18.87
N ASP A 51 -1.70 13.64 19.99
CA ASP A 51 -1.21 13.95 21.32
C ASP A 51 0.27 13.53 21.33
N LEU A 52 1.15 14.48 20.99
CA LEU A 52 2.59 14.26 20.83
C LEU A 52 3.21 13.82 22.16
N SER A 53 2.49 14.04 23.27
CA SER A 53 2.82 13.56 24.62
C SER A 53 2.80 12.04 24.74
N LYS A 54 2.17 11.33 23.79
CA LYS A 54 2.08 9.86 23.71
C LYS A 54 2.96 9.26 22.62
N ALA A 55 3.78 10.07 21.95
CA ALA A 55 4.88 9.51 21.18
C ALA A 55 5.83 8.84 22.17
N ASN A 56 6.06 7.53 22.02
CA ASN A 56 7.04 6.79 22.82
C ASN A 56 8.43 7.35 22.51
N THR A 57 8.83 8.39 23.22
CA THR A 57 10.18 8.92 23.17
C THR A 57 11.12 7.82 23.67
N VAL A 58 12.03 7.37 22.81
CA VAL A 58 13.05 6.41 23.20
C VAL A 58 14.11 7.18 23.98
N GLU A 59 14.08 7.10 25.31
CA GLU A 59 15.13 7.62 26.20
C GLU A 59 16.32 6.65 26.25
N ALA A 60 16.93 6.38 25.09
CA ALA A 60 18.14 5.55 25.01
C ALA A 60 19.30 6.38 24.46
N ASN A 61 20.50 6.14 24.98
CA ASN A 61 21.72 6.64 24.36
C ASN A 61 21.98 5.84 23.08
N PHE A 62 22.31 6.53 21.99
CA PHE A 62 22.69 5.91 20.73
C PHE A 62 23.82 6.68 20.08
N TYR A 63 24.54 5.98 19.20
CA TYR A 63 25.52 6.59 18.31
C TYR A 63 24.87 6.87 16.95
N LEU A 64 25.31 7.93 16.30
CA LEU A 64 24.97 8.26 14.92
C LEU A 64 26.27 8.42 14.14
N GLY A 65 26.25 8.03 12.86
CA GLY A 65 27.34 8.36 11.94
C GLY A 65 27.60 9.87 11.95
N MET A 66 28.88 10.25 11.98
CA MET A 66 29.29 11.65 11.99
C MET A 66 29.04 12.33 10.63
N THR A 67 29.03 11.54 9.56
CA THR A 67 28.79 11.95 8.18
C THR A 67 27.77 11.01 7.54
N GLU A 68 27.27 11.38 6.37
CA GLU A 68 26.55 10.44 5.51
C GLU A 68 27.45 9.26 5.12
N VAL A 69 26.80 8.14 4.77
CA VAL A 69 27.49 6.97 4.22
C VAL A 69 28.12 7.36 2.89
N SER A 70 29.43 7.14 2.77
CA SER A 70 30.16 7.43 1.55
C SER A 70 29.90 6.38 0.47
N GLN A 71 30.14 6.77 -0.79
CA GLN A 71 30.08 5.86 -1.93
C GLN A 71 31.00 4.67 -1.77
N LYS A 72 32.22 4.90 -1.26
CA LYS A 72 33.19 3.84 -1.00
C LYS A 72 32.69 2.82 0.03
N GLU A 73 32.11 3.28 1.14
CA GLU A 73 31.59 2.40 2.19
C GLU A 73 30.41 1.56 1.66
N TYR A 74 29.48 2.21 0.96
CA TYR A 74 28.34 1.54 0.34
C TYR A 74 28.79 0.49 -0.67
N GLU A 75 29.65 0.87 -1.62
CA GLU A 75 30.13 -0.01 -2.68
C GLU A 75 30.96 -1.18 -2.13
N THR A 76 31.80 -0.94 -1.12
CA THR A 76 32.58 -2.00 -0.45
C THR A 76 31.67 -3.09 0.13
N LEU A 77 30.51 -2.70 0.66
CA LEU A 77 29.58 -3.65 1.28
C LEU A 77 28.60 -4.25 0.27
N MET A 78 28.04 -3.44 -0.62
CA MET A 78 26.94 -3.82 -1.51
C MET A 78 27.42 -4.33 -2.87
N GLY A 79 28.65 -4.01 -3.27
CA GLY A 79 29.29 -4.45 -4.51
C GLY A 79 28.94 -3.62 -5.75
N PHE A 80 28.25 -2.49 -5.57
CA PHE A 80 27.93 -1.55 -6.65
C PHE A 80 27.74 -0.13 -6.08
N ASN A 81 27.83 0.88 -6.95
CA ASN A 81 27.62 2.29 -6.62
C ASN A 81 26.50 2.89 -7.50
N PRO A 82 25.34 3.28 -6.93
CA PRO A 82 24.22 3.85 -7.69
C PRO A 82 24.30 5.37 -7.89
N SER A 83 25.30 6.05 -7.29
CA SER A 83 25.41 7.51 -7.38
C SER A 83 25.60 7.98 -8.82
N GLY A 84 24.93 9.09 -9.16
CA GLY A 84 25.18 9.87 -10.36
C GLY A 84 26.37 10.84 -10.21
N PHE A 85 26.60 11.40 -9.02
CA PHE A 85 27.81 12.17 -8.73
C PHE A 85 28.89 11.24 -8.22
N ILE A 86 30.04 11.14 -8.91
CA ILE A 86 31.06 10.13 -8.58
C ILE A 86 32.19 10.72 -7.75
N GLY A 87 32.47 10.10 -6.60
CA GLY A 87 33.65 10.36 -5.78
C GLY A 87 33.66 9.51 -4.52
N GLU A 88 34.79 8.87 -4.19
CA GLU A 88 34.88 7.88 -3.10
C GLU A 88 34.34 8.40 -1.76
N ASN A 89 34.62 9.67 -1.43
CA ASN A 89 34.26 10.30 -0.16
C ASN A 89 32.98 11.16 -0.25
N LEU A 90 32.27 11.13 -1.38
CA LEU A 90 30.98 11.77 -1.51
C LEU A 90 29.89 10.87 -0.91
N PRO A 91 28.76 11.43 -0.44
CA PRO A 91 27.61 10.64 -0.03
C PRO A 91 27.11 9.74 -1.16
N VAL A 92 26.66 8.54 -0.82
CA VAL A 92 25.91 7.70 -1.76
C VAL A 92 24.51 8.28 -1.99
N GLU A 93 24.05 8.31 -3.24
CA GLU A 93 22.73 8.82 -3.62
C GLU A 93 22.08 7.98 -4.73
N ASN A 94 20.87 8.36 -5.16
CA ASN A 94 19.97 7.54 -6.00
C ASN A 94 19.56 6.18 -5.39
N LEU A 95 19.33 6.18 -4.08
CA LEU A 95 18.83 5.02 -3.35
C LEU A 95 17.34 5.13 -3.07
N THR A 96 16.64 3.99 -3.07
CA THR A 96 15.33 3.88 -2.43
C THR A 96 15.50 3.71 -0.92
N TRP A 97 14.41 3.92 -0.17
CA TRP A 97 14.42 3.62 1.26
C TRP A 97 14.72 2.14 1.56
N TYR A 98 14.28 1.24 0.68
CA TYR A 98 14.55 -0.20 0.82
C TYR A 98 16.04 -0.51 0.69
N ASP A 99 16.74 0.16 -0.23
CA ASP A 99 18.18 -0.03 -0.42
C ASP A 99 18.98 0.43 0.81
N ALA A 100 18.55 1.54 1.45
CA ALA A 100 19.14 2.01 2.70
C ALA A 100 18.94 1.01 3.85
N ALA A 101 17.72 0.47 4.00
CA ALA A 101 17.44 -0.55 5.03
C ALA A 101 18.24 -1.84 4.78
N MET A 102 18.39 -2.27 3.52
CA MET A 102 19.22 -3.42 3.17
C MET A 102 20.69 -3.20 3.50
N TYR A 103 21.24 -2.02 3.21
CA TYR A 103 22.61 -1.66 3.59
C TYR A 103 22.81 -1.78 5.11
N CYS A 104 21.91 -1.22 5.92
CA CYS A 104 21.98 -1.32 7.38
C CYS A 104 21.97 -2.77 7.87
N ASN A 105 21.06 -3.59 7.34
CA ASN A 105 20.97 -5.01 7.72
C ASN A 105 22.27 -5.76 7.36
N LYS A 106 22.79 -5.55 6.14
CA LYS A 106 24.04 -6.18 5.70
C LYS A 106 25.26 -5.71 6.51
N LEU A 107 25.25 -4.45 6.93
CA LEU A 107 26.31 -3.90 7.79
C LEU A 107 26.24 -4.55 9.18
N SER A 108 25.04 -4.69 9.76
CA SER A 108 24.82 -5.37 11.05
C SER A 108 25.19 -6.86 11.02
N GLU A 109 25.14 -7.52 9.86
CA GLU A 109 25.61 -8.91 9.71
C GLU A 109 27.14 -9.01 9.59
N LYS A 110 27.78 -7.95 9.08
CA LYS A 110 29.24 -7.90 8.88
C LYS A 110 29.98 -7.54 10.18
N GLU A 111 29.39 -6.68 11.00
CA GLU A 111 29.93 -6.24 12.31
C GLU A 111 29.61 -7.23 13.44
#